data_AF-A0A9D9DME9-F1
#
_entry.id   AF-A0A9D9DME9-F1
#
_cell.length_a   1.000
_cell.length_b   1.000
_cell.length_c   1.000
_cell.angle_alpha   90.00
_cell.angle_beta   90.00
_cell.angle_gamma   90.00
#
_symmetry.space_group_name_H-M   'P 1'
#
loop_
_entity.id
_entity.type
_entity.pdbx_description
1 polymer ?
#
loop_
_entity_poly.entity_id
_entity_poly.type
_entity_poly.pdbx_seq_one_letter_code
_entity_poly.pdbx_strand_id
1 'polypeptide(L)'
;MVTETKFAHCPDDGQVTVDGNLLVEMVADCEKDALKARDVQEKIKCYLRMADLCRANDFAFTAFLLCHKAWDLAIDDDYEHLRMKNKEFALTAAGKLNSLVEKLRPEDMKAKDFVRETLDYYHDIYCVRYID
;
A
#
# COMPACT_ATOMS: atom_id res chain seq x y z
N MET A 1 -14.97 -34.44 7.70
CA MET A 1 -14.82 -32.98 7.62
C MET A 1 -13.76 -32.71 6.59
N VAL A 2 -14.15 -32.24 5.41
CA VAL A 2 -13.20 -31.87 4.34
C VAL A 2 -12.81 -30.42 4.63
N THR A 3 -11.57 -30.19 5.02
CA THR A 3 -10.99 -28.84 5.06
C THR A 3 -10.85 -28.34 3.63
N GLU A 4 -11.78 -27.49 3.19
CA GLU A 4 -11.66 -26.79 1.92
C GLU A 4 -10.36 -25.98 1.93
N THR A 5 -9.44 -26.39 1.07
CA THR A 5 -8.18 -25.68 0.86
C THR A 5 -8.50 -24.49 -0.04
N LYS A 6 -8.36 -23.27 0.47
CA LYS A 6 -8.56 -22.04 -0.31
C LYS A 6 -7.35 -21.90 -1.24
N PHE A 7 -7.55 -22.04 -2.55
CA PHE A 7 -6.47 -21.93 -3.53
C PHE A 7 -6.44 -20.54 -4.16
N ALA A 8 -5.23 -20.02 -4.39
CA ALA A 8 -5.03 -18.97 -5.38
C ALA A 8 -5.17 -19.61 -6.78
N HIS A 9 -6.06 -19.08 -7.61
CA HIS A 9 -6.25 -19.50 -8.99
C HIS A 9 -5.31 -18.70 -9.89
N CYS A 10 -4.47 -19.40 -10.66
CA CYS A 10 -3.65 -18.78 -11.70
C CYS A 10 -4.35 -19.07 -13.05
N PRO A 11 -5.06 -18.11 -13.67
CA PRO A 11 -5.51 -18.20 -15.04
C PRO A 11 -4.32 -18.23 -16.00
N ASP A 12 -4.56 -18.71 -17.21
CA ASP A 12 -3.55 -18.95 -18.27
C ASP A 12 -2.82 -17.68 -18.75
N ASP A 13 -3.18 -16.50 -18.24
CA ASP A 13 -2.56 -15.20 -18.48
C ASP A 13 -1.53 -14.77 -17.41
N GLY A 14 -1.30 -15.61 -16.39
CA GLY A 14 -0.33 -15.37 -15.32
C GLY A 14 -0.82 -14.41 -14.21
N GLN A 15 -2.12 -14.05 -14.19
CA GLN A 15 -2.68 -13.20 -13.13
C GLN A 15 -3.10 -14.03 -11.92
N VAL A 16 -2.41 -13.92 -10.77
CA VAL A 16 -2.87 -14.63 -9.57
C VAL A 16 -4.19 -14.03 -9.06
N THR A 17 -5.30 -14.74 -9.30
CA THR A 17 -6.62 -14.45 -8.73
C THR A 17 -6.79 -15.19 -7.41
N VAL A 18 -7.15 -14.48 -6.35
CA VAL A 18 -7.24 -14.97 -4.98
C VAL A 18 -8.69 -14.84 -4.54
N ASP A 19 -9.23 -15.88 -3.92
CA ASP A 19 -10.54 -15.81 -3.27
C ASP A 19 -10.58 -14.63 -2.27
N GLY A 20 -11.68 -13.88 -2.27
CA GLY A 20 -11.80 -12.68 -1.44
C GLY A 20 -11.61 -12.95 0.07
N ASN A 21 -12.05 -14.10 0.58
CA ASN A 21 -11.84 -14.46 1.99
C ASN A 21 -10.38 -14.83 2.26
N LEU A 22 -9.72 -15.50 1.32
CA LEU A 22 -8.29 -15.77 1.40
C LEU A 22 -7.49 -14.46 1.37
N LEU A 23 -7.86 -13.50 0.52
CA LEU A 23 -7.20 -12.21 0.46
C LEU A 23 -7.34 -11.43 1.78
N VAL A 24 -8.51 -11.46 2.42
CA VAL A 24 -8.71 -10.85 3.75
C VAL A 24 -7.80 -11.50 4.81
N GLU A 25 -7.67 -12.82 4.81
CA GLU A 25 -6.75 -13.54 5.70
C GLU A 25 -5.28 -13.16 5.43
N MET A 26 -4.87 -13.09 4.16
CA MET A 26 -3.53 -12.67 3.75
C MET A 26 -3.20 -11.24 4.17
N VAL A 27 -4.17 -10.31 4.05
CA VAL A 27 -4.00 -8.92 4.52
C VAL A 27 -3.80 -8.91 6.04
N ALA A 28 -4.62 -9.63 6.79
CA ALA A 28 -4.48 -9.72 8.24
C ALA A 28 -3.14 -10.33 8.66
N ASP A 29 -2.63 -11.31 7.92
CA ASP A 29 -1.32 -11.90 8.19
C ASP A 29 -0.17 -10.96 7.83
N CYS A 30 -0.24 -10.20 6.73
CA CYS A 30 0.76 -9.14 6.47
C CYS A 30 0.75 -8.07 7.57
N GLU A 31 -0.40 -7.70 8.12
CA GLU A 31 -0.44 -6.75 9.25
C GLU A 31 0.24 -7.33 10.50
N LYS A 32 0.01 -8.61 10.82
CA LYS A 32 0.71 -9.27 11.94
C LYS A 32 2.22 -9.34 11.71
N ASP A 33 2.66 -9.63 10.48
CA ASP A 33 4.07 -9.73 10.14
C ASP A 33 4.75 -8.36 10.16
N ALA A 34 4.08 -7.32 9.67
CA ALA A 34 4.56 -5.95 9.76
C ALA A 34 4.69 -5.46 11.21
N LEU A 35 3.80 -5.88 12.11
CA LEU A 35 3.92 -5.56 13.55
C LEU A 35 5.16 -6.23 14.19
N LYS A 36 5.54 -7.42 13.72
CA LYS A 36 6.69 -8.18 14.25
C LYS A 36 8.02 -7.77 13.63
N ALA A 37 8.02 -7.22 12.42
CA ALA A 37 9.23 -6.82 11.73
C ALA A 37 9.99 -5.74 12.51
N ARG A 38 11.32 -5.87 12.58
CA ARG A 38 12.18 -4.90 13.26
C ARG A 38 12.62 -3.78 12.33
N ASP A 39 12.79 -4.09 11.04
CA ASP A 39 13.18 -3.12 10.03
C ASP A 39 11.94 -2.46 9.41
N VAL A 40 11.89 -1.14 9.46
CA VAL A 40 10.85 -0.32 8.84
C VAL A 40 10.76 -0.60 7.33
N GLN A 41 11.89 -0.83 6.64
CA GLN A 41 11.88 -1.13 5.21
C GLN A 41 11.22 -2.48 4.89
N GLU A 42 11.32 -3.46 5.79
CA GLU A 42 10.61 -4.74 5.63
C GLU A 42 9.10 -4.56 5.79
N LYS A 43 8.66 -3.72 6.75
CA LYS A 43 7.24 -3.37 6.92
C LYS A 43 6.67 -2.70 5.68
N ILE A 44 7.37 -1.68 5.18
CA ILE A 44 6.98 -0.95 3.97
C ILE A 44 6.87 -1.91 2.78
N LYS A 45 7.86 -2.79 2.60
CA LYS A 45 7.82 -3.81 1.54
C LYS A 45 6.66 -4.80 1.71
N CYS A 46 6.29 -5.21 2.92
CA CYS A 46 5.12 -6.08 3.13
C CYS A 46 3.85 -5.38 2.63
N TYR A 47 3.62 -4.15 3.07
CA TYR A 47 2.45 -3.38 2.69
C TYR A 47 2.37 -3.15 1.18
N LEU A 48 3.48 -2.77 0.53
CA LEU A 48 3.50 -2.56 -0.92
C LEU A 48 3.21 -3.84 -1.72
N ARG A 49 3.77 -4.99 -1.31
CA ARG A 49 3.49 -6.28 -1.98
C ARG A 49 2.03 -6.69 -1.81
N MET A 50 1.48 -6.53 -0.60
CA MET A 50 0.08 -6.85 -0.34
C MET A 50 -0.87 -5.91 -1.10
N ALA A 51 -0.52 -4.63 -1.21
CA ALA A 51 -1.27 -3.67 -2.01
C ALA A 51 -1.30 -4.06 -3.49
N ASP A 52 -0.19 -4.54 -4.04
CA ASP A 52 -0.13 -5.04 -5.42
C ASP A 52 -1.03 -6.26 -5.63
N LEU A 53 -1.06 -7.18 -4.66
CA LEU A 53 -1.96 -8.34 -4.70
C LEU A 53 -3.43 -7.91 -4.62
N CYS A 54 -3.79 -7.01 -3.69
CA CYS A 54 -5.14 -6.47 -3.59
C CYS A 54 -5.57 -5.75 -4.88
N ARG A 55 -4.67 -4.95 -5.48
CA ARG A 55 -4.93 -4.25 -6.74
C ARG A 55 -5.18 -5.22 -7.89
N ALA A 56 -4.40 -6.30 -7.99
CA ALA A 56 -4.56 -7.32 -9.01
C ALA A 56 -5.87 -8.10 -8.89
N ASN A 57 -6.51 -8.06 -7.72
CA ASN A 57 -7.74 -8.79 -7.40
C ASN A 57 -8.97 -7.88 -7.27
N ASP A 58 -8.91 -6.64 -7.79
CA ASP A 58 -9.99 -5.64 -7.75
C ASP A 58 -10.37 -5.13 -6.34
N PHE A 59 -9.50 -5.30 -5.34
CA PHE A 59 -9.65 -4.70 -4.01
C PHE A 59 -8.96 -3.34 -3.93
N ALA A 60 -9.40 -2.41 -4.78
CA ALA A 60 -8.77 -1.09 -4.94
C ALA A 60 -8.69 -0.29 -3.62
N PHE A 61 -9.74 -0.32 -2.79
CA PHE A 61 -9.76 0.38 -1.51
C PHE A 61 -8.78 -0.22 -0.49
N THR A 62 -8.67 -1.55 -0.40
CA THR A 62 -7.69 -2.20 0.48
C THR A 62 -6.26 -1.94 0.02
N ALA A 63 -6.01 -2.02 -1.29
CA ALA A 63 -4.72 -1.67 -1.88
C ALA A 63 -4.35 -0.21 -1.56
N PHE A 64 -5.34 0.67 -1.62
CA PHE A 64 -5.19 2.09 -1.29
C PHE A 64 -4.73 2.28 0.17
N LEU A 65 -5.43 1.67 1.13
CA LEU A 65 -5.06 1.77 2.55
C LEU A 65 -3.67 1.22 2.85
N LEU A 66 -3.26 0.12 2.20
CA LEU A 66 -1.95 -0.47 2.37
C LEU A 66 -0.84 0.41 1.79
N CYS A 67 -1.04 0.99 0.61
CA CYS A 67 -0.11 1.99 0.05
C CYS A 67 -0.01 3.21 0.96
N HIS A 68 -1.10 3.64 1.58
CA HIS A 68 -1.09 4.77 2.51
C HIS A 68 -0.25 4.47 3.75
N LYS A 69 -0.46 3.29 4.37
CA LYS A 69 0.36 2.86 5.52
C LYS A 69 1.84 2.76 5.17
N ALA A 70 2.17 2.23 3.99
CA ALA A 70 3.54 2.15 3.49
C ALA A 70 4.16 3.54 3.32
N TRP A 71 3.36 4.49 2.84
CA TRP A 71 3.74 5.88 2.63
C TRP A 71 3.99 6.61 3.96
N ASP A 72 3.02 6.59 4.89
CA ASP A 72 3.14 7.19 6.23
C ASP A 72 4.39 6.69 6.94
N LEU A 73 4.57 5.36 6.97
CA LEU A 73 5.67 4.73 7.67
C LEU A 73 7.04 5.11 7.08
N ALA A 74 7.13 5.30 5.76
CA ALA A 74 8.35 5.73 5.10
C ALA A 74 8.74 7.17 5.50
N ILE A 75 7.75 8.06 5.55
CA ILE A 75 7.95 9.48 5.88
C ILE A 75 8.25 9.65 7.35
N ASP A 76 7.47 9.02 8.24
CA ASP A 76 7.63 9.14 9.68
C ASP A 76 9.02 8.68 10.12
N ASP A 77 9.51 7.56 9.59
CA ASP A 77 10.85 7.05 9.90
C ASP A 77 11.96 7.95 9.36
N ASP A 78 11.81 8.50 8.15
CA ASP A 78 12.77 9.45 7.57
C ASP A 78 12.80 10.77 8.38
N TYR A 79 11.63 11.27 8.80
CA TYR A 79 11.50 12.50 9.59
C TYR A 79 12.05 12.35 11.02
N GLU A 80 11.68 11.27 11.72
CA GLU A 80 12.13 10.99 13.09
C GLU A 80 13.66 10.89 13.17
N HIS A 81 14.28 10.27 12.17
CA HIS A 81 15.73 10.05 12.14
C HIS A 81 16.49 11.08 11.30
N LEU A 82 15.82 12.13 10.81
CA LEU A 82 16.38 13.18 9.95
C LEU A 82 17.19 12.63 8.76
N ARG A 83 16.69 11.57 8.13
CA ARG A 83 17.31 10.86 7.00
C ARG A 83 16.36 10.79 5.81
N MET A 84 16.86 10.32 4.68
CA MET A 84 16.08 10.19 3.43
C MET A 84 16.20 8.77 2.85
N LYS A 85 16.30 7.77 3.73
CA LYS A 85 16.61 6.38 3.33
C LYS A 85 15.39 5.71 2.69
N ASN A 86 14.18 6.18 2.98
CA ASN A 86 12.93 5.58 2.50
C ASN A 86 12.24 6.41 1.40
N LYS A 87 12.88 7.47 0.90
CA LYS A 87 12.37 8.33 -0.18
C LYS A 87 11.78 7.54 -1.36
N GLU A 88 12.52 6.56 -1.88
CA GLU A 88 12.06 5.75 -3.03
C GLU A 88 10.79 4.94 -2.71
N PHE A 89 10.66 4.45 -1.48
CA PHE A 89 9.44 3.77 -1.06
C PHE A 89 8.27 4.74 -0.95
N ALA A 90 8.48 5.94 -0.39
CA ALA A 90 7.45 6.97 -0.30
C ALA A 90 6.96 7.40 -1.70
N LEU A 91 7.88 7.66 -2.63
CA LEU A 91 7.55 7.98 -4.02
C LEU A 91 6.78 6.84 -4.71
N THR A 92 7.23 5.59 -4.51
CA THR A 92 6.55 4.41 -5.07
C THR A 92 5.13 4.28 -4.52
N ALA A 93 4.94 4.46 -3.22
CA ALA A 93 3.64 4.38 -2.58
C ALA A 93 2.71 5.50 -3.07
N ALA A 94 3.21 6.73 -3.18
CA ALA A 94 2.45 7.88 -3.69
C ALA A 94 2.00 7.68 -5.15
N GLY A 95 2.88 7.19 -6.02
CA GLY A 95 2.53 6.86 -7.40
C GLY A 95 1.43 5.79 -7.49
N LYS A 96 1.49 4.77 -6.62
CA LYS A 96 0.44 3.74 -6.52
C LYS A 96 -0.88 4.32 -5.99
N LEU A 97 -0.85 5.16 -4.95
CA LEU A 97 -2.04 5.85 -4.42
C LEU A 97 -2.75 6.64 -5.51
N ASN A 98 -2.00 7.46 -6.26
CA ASN A 98 -2.54 8.25 -7.36
C ASN A 98 -3.24 7.37 -8.42
N SER A 99 -2.63 6.23 -8.78
CA SER A 99 -3.23 5.28 -9.73
C SER A 99 -4.49 4.56 -9.22
N LEU A 100 -4.67 4.50 -7.90
CA LEU A 100 -5.81 3.84 -7.24
C LEU A 100 -6.98 4.80 -7.02
N VAL A 101 -6.73 6.09 -6.85
CA VAL A 101 -7.77 7.12 -6.59
C VAL A 101 -8.86 7.11 -7.66
N GLU A 102 -8.47 6.98 -8.94
CA GLU A 102 -9.43 6.93 -10.04
C GLU A 102 -10.33 5.69 -10.00
N LYS A 103 -9.85 4.61 -9.38
CA LYS A 103 -10.55 3.32 -9.24
C LYS A 103 -11.41 3.22 -7.98
N LEU A 104 -11.31 4.18 -7.06
CA LEU A 104 -12.13 4.20 -5.84
C LEU A 104 -13.58 4.57 -6.17
N ARG A 105 -14.52 3.91 -5.50
CA ARG A 105 -15.95 4.15 -5.70
C ARG A 105 -16.37 5.48 -5.06
N PRO A 106 -17.50 6.07 -5.46
CA PRO A 106 -17.98 7.33 -4.89
C PRO A 106 -18.22 7.27 -3.38
N GLU A 107 -18.64 6.12 -2.85
CA GLU A 107 -18.79 5.90 -1.40
C GLU A 107 -17.45 5.92 -0.64
N ASP A 108 -16.35 5.69 -1.35
CA ASP A 108 -14.98 5.79 -0.83
C ASP A 108 -14.45 7.25 -0.94
N MET A 109 -15.28 8.24 -1.30
CA MET A 109 -14.85 9.63 -1.62
C MET A 109 -14.09 10.35 -0.50
N LYS A 110 -14.32 10.01 0.78
CA LYS A 110 -13.49 10.55 1.87
C LYS A 110 -12.01 10.20 1.71
N ALA A 111 -11.70 9.07 1.07
CA ALA A 111 -10.34 8.69 0.72
C ALA A 111 -9.82 9.48 -0.49
N LYS A 112 -10.67 9.92 -1.43
CA LYS A 112 -10.25 10.75 -2.57
C LYS A 112 -9.81 12.15 -2.15
N ASP A 113 -10.59 12.81 -1.29
CA ASP A 113 -10.25 14.16 -0.80
C ASP A 113 -8.97 14.12 0.04
N PHE A 114 -8.83 13.11 0.90
CA PHE A 114 -7.61 12.86 1.66
C PHE A 114 -6.38 12.70 0.76
N VAL A 115 -6.46 11.95 -0.35
CA VAL A 115 -5.30 11.80 -1.26
C VAL A 115 -4.88 13.10 -1.91
N ARG A 116 -5.83 13.96 -2.30
CA ARG A 116 -5.48 15.27 -2.85
C ARG A 116 -4.73 16.11 -1.81
N GLU A 117 -5.26 16.18 -0.59
CA GLU A 117 -4.61 16.92 0.50
C GLU A 117 -3.23 16.34 0.85
N THR A 118 -3.09 15.02 0.84
CA THR A 118 -1.86 14.28 1.15
C THR A 118 -0.80 14.40 0.05
N LEU A 119 -1.20 14.39 -1.23
CA LEU A 119 -0.30 14.60 -2.37
C LEU A 119 0.20 16.05 -2.45
N ASP A 120 -0.67 17.02 -2.18
CA ASP A 120 -0.29 18.45 -2.16
C ASP A 120 0.73 18.73 -1.03
N TYR A 121 0.56 18.12 0.15
CA TYR A 121 1.51 18.20 1.27
C TYR A 121 2.90 17.59 0.96
N TYR A 122 2.95 16.57 0.09
CA TYR A 122 4.19 15.90 -0.32
C TYR A 122 5.04 16.73 -1.29
N HIS A 123 4.39 17.49 -2.17
CA HIS A 123 5.08 18.43 -3.04
C HIS A 123 5.88 19.43 -2.19
N ASP A 124 5.35 19.86 -1.05
CA ASP A 124 6.07 20.74 -0.13
C ASP A 124 7.20 20.02 0.64
N ILE A 125 6.98 18.84 1.23
CA ILE A 125 8.03 18.19 2.05
C ILE A 125 9.23 17.72 1.23
N TYR A 126 9.01 17.12 0.05
CA TYR A 126 10.10 16.55 -0.74
C TYR A 126 10.64 17.49 -1.83
N CYS A 127 9.88 18.52 -2.29
CA CYS A 127 10.41 19.54 -3.20
C CYS A 127 11.03 20.77 -2.52
N VAL A 128 10.79 21.05 -1.23
CA VAL A 128 11.48 22.16 -0.52
C VAL A 128 13.00 21.90 -0.36
N ARG A 129 13.49 20.69 -0.63
CA ARG A 129 14.94 20.40 -0.77
C ARG A 129 15.47 20.34 -2.21
N TYR A 130 14.62 20.52 -3.22
CA TYR A 130 15.01 20.68 -4.62
C TYR A 130 14.85 22.14 -5.02
N ILE A 131 15.70 22.98 -4.42
CA ILE A 131 16.11 24.25 -5.02
C ILE A 131 17.58 24.03 -5.37
N ASP A 132 17.85 23.70 -6.63
CA ASP A 132 19.16 23.95 -7.24
C ASP A 132 19.33 25.46 -7.46
#